data_AF-A0A3N7H8V1-F1
#
_entry.id   AF-A0A3N7H8V1-F1
#
_cell.length_a   1.000
_cell.length_b   1.000
_cell.length_c   1.000
_cell.angle_alpha   90.00
_cell.angle_beta   90.00
_cell.angle_gamma   90.00
#
_symmetry.space_group_name_H-M   'P 1'
#
loop_
_entity.id
_entity.type
_entity.pdbx_description
1 polymer ?
#
loop_
_entity_poly.entity_id
_entity_poly.type
_entity_poly.pdbx_seq_one_letter_code
_entity_poly.pdbx_strand_id
1 'polypeptide(L)'
;MIAFIIGCTRAGGQTVYQLKIYHLSNHSQEARIHQFLEEAFIPALHRIGKPKIGVFKAIQPDTVPSPIYVLIPFTSFDELQHLEEKLLADNSFLKHGRDYLDAAHDNPTYDRIESIIISAFEGMPDPHFPVHGGPKADHVYELRSYEGPTERYYRQKVKMFNDGDEISLFIKDVMYIRLGILFPAIT
;
A
#
# COMPACT_ATOMS: atom_id res chain seq x y z
N MET A 1 -12.11 -36.69 -4.82
CA MET A 1 -12.92 -35.47 -5.02
C MET A 1 -12.04 -34.49 -5.78
N ILE A 2 -12.25 -34.34 -7.09
CA ILE A 2 -11.43 -33.50 -7.97
C ILE A 2 -11.91 -32.06 -7.80
N ALA A 3 -11.09 -31.20 -7.20
CA ALA A 3 -11.38 -29.77 -7.11
C ALA A 3 -10.94 -29.11 -8.42
N PHE A 4 -11.92 -28.79 -9.27
CA PHE A 4 -11.73 -27.88 -10.40
C PHE A 4 -11.48 -26.49 -9.82
N ILE A 5 -10.24 -25.99 -9.91
CA ILE A 5 -9.95 -24.58 -9.73
C ILE A 5 -10.51 -23.89 -10.97
N ILE A 6 -11.71 -23.31 -10.84
CA ILE A 6 -12.24 -22.38 -11.83
C ILE A 6 -11.34 -21.14 -11.73
N GLY A 7 -10.38 -21.05 -12.66
CA GLY A 7 -9.67 -19.81 -12.91
C GLY A 7 -10.69 -18.76 -13.32
N CYS A 8 -10.98 -17.82 -12.43
CA CYS A 8 -11.73 -16.63 -12.77
C CYS A 8 -10.82 -15.76 -13.63
N THR A 9 -10.90 -15.89 -14.94
CA THR A 9 -10.29 -14.92 -15.85
C THR A 9 -11.03 -13.60 -15.67
N ARG A 10 -10.50 -12.69 -14.83
CA ARG A 10 -11.02 -11.32 -14.76
C ARG A 10 -10.81 -10.68 -16.13
N ALA A 11 -11.92 -10.34 -16.78
CA ALA A 11 -11.89 -9.43 -17.91
C ALA A 11 -11.43 -8.04 -17.43
N GLY A 12 -10.21 -7.66 -17.82
CA GLY A 12 -9.77 -6.29 -18.10
C GLY A 12 -9.94 -5.23 -17.00
N GLY A 13 -9.14 -5.32 -15.94
CA GLY A 13 -8.85 -4.16 -15.08
C GLY A 13 -7.45 -4.33 -14.50
N GLN A 14 -6.55 -3.38 -14.77
CA GLN A 14 -5.23 -3.38 -14.14
C GLN A 14 -5.42 -3.11 -12.64
N THR A 15 -5.03 -4.05 -11.78
CA THR A 15 -5.02 -3.80 -10.33
C THR A 15 -4.17 -2.59 -10.04
N VAL A 16 -4.70 -1.70 -9.19
CA VAL A 16 -4.05 -0.46 -8.78
C VAL A 16 -3.78 -0.57 -7.28
N TYR A 17 -2.60 -0.16 -6.86
CA TYR A 17 -2.26 0.01 -5.46
C TYR A 17 -2.17 1.50 -5.15
N GLN A 18 -2.66 1.89 -3.98
CA GLN A 18 -2.28 3.14 -3.35
C GLN A 18 -1.26 2.83 -2.27
N LEU A 19 -0.10 3.48 -2.33
CA LEU A 19 0.83 3.57 -1.21
C LEU A 19 0.62 4.94 -0.56
N LYS A 20 -0.02 4.95 0.61
CA LYS A 20 -0.23 6.15 1.42
C LYS A 20 0.89 6.24 2.45
N ILE A 21 1.57 7.37 2.52
CA ILE A 21 2.75 7.58 3.38
C ILE A 21 2.44 8.74 4.34
N TYR A 22 2.49 8.47 5.64
CA TYR A 22 2.36 9.48 6.69
C TYR A 22 3.76 9.89 7.13
N HIS A 23 4.12 11.15 6.90
CA HIS A 23 5.35 11.77 7.40
C HIS A 23 5.09 12.38 8.77
N LEU A 24 5.99 12.10 9.72
CA LEU A 24 5.83 12.38 11.14
C LEU A 24 7.08 13.08 11.68
N SER A 25 6.90 14.00 12.63
CA SER A 25 7.98 14.73 13.30
C SER A 25 8.20 14.26 14.74
N ASN A 26 7.23 13.57 15.34
CA ASN A 26 7.33 13.13 16.74
C ASN A 26 6.53 11.85 17.04
N HIS A 27 6.83 11.21 18.17
CA HIS A 27 6.19 9.95 18.58
C HIS A 27 4.71 10.10 19.00
N SER A 28 4.27 11.31 19.37
CA SER A 28 2.85 11.56 19.66
C SER A 28 2.02 11.42 18.38
N GLN A 29 2.50 12.00 17.27
CA GLN A 29 1.90 11.80 15.94
C GLN A 29 1.92 10.33 15.54
N GLU A 30 3.05 9.63 15.72
CA GLU A 30 3.16 8.20 15.44
C GLU A 30 2.08 7.38 16.18
N ALA A 31 1.95 7.56 17.50
CA ALA A 31 0.95 6.88 18.30
C ALA A 31 -0.48 7.17 17.82
N ARG A 32 -0.79 8.43 17.49
CA ARG A 32 -2.11 8.84 16.98
C ARG A 32 -2.42 8.22 15.62
N ILE A 33 -1.46 8.15 14.71
CA ILE A 33 -1.64 7.46 13.42
C ILE A 33 -1.83 5.97 13.64
N HIS A 34 -1.04 5.33 14.50
CA HIS A 34 -1.22 3.92 14.85
C HIS A 34 -2.63 3.62 15.35
N GLN A 35 -3.11 4.40 16.32
CA GLN A 35 -4.46 4.27 16.86
C GLN A 35 -5.52 4.48 15.77
N PHE A 36 -5.39 5.54 14.96
CA PHE A 36 -6.32 5.81 13.86
C PHE A 36 -6.39 4.67 12.85
N LEU A 37 -5.24 4.11 12.47
CA LEU A 37 -5.18 3.01 11.52
C LEU A 37 -5.84 1.75 12.08
N GLU A 38 -5.55 1.42 13.34
CA GLU A 38 -6.06 0.23 14.03
C GLU A 38 -7.56 0.31 14.33
N GLU A 39 -8.02 1.43 14.88
CA GLU A 39 -9.38 1.55 15.43
C GLU A 39 -10.41 2.02 14.39
N ALA A 40 -9.98 2.81 13.39
CA ALA A 40 -10.90 3.46 12.45
C ALA A 40 -10.66 3.05 10.99
N PHE A 41 -9.47 3.34 10.46
CA PHE A 41 -9.22 3.29 9.02
C PHE A 41 -9.23 1.85 8.46
N ILE A 42 -8.42 0.94 9.03
CA ILE A 42 -8.37 -0.46 8.55
C ILE A 42 -9.72 -1.17 8.77
N PRO A 43 -10.40 -1.06 9.93
CA PRO A 43 -11.74 -1.61 10.09
C PRO A 43 -12.75 -1.08 9.06
N ALA A 44 -12.68 0.21 8.70
CA ALA A 44 -13.54 0.79 7.68
C ALA A 44 -13.24 0.23 6.28
N LEU A 45 -11.96 0.12 5.93
CA LEU A 45 -11.52 -0.54 4.68
C LEU A 45 -12.05 -1.98 4.60
N HIS A 46 -11.99 -2.74 5.70
CA HIS A 46 -12.54 -4.09 5.75
C HIS A 46 -14.05 -4.12 5.50
N ARG A 47 -14.82 -3.18 6.09
CA ARG A 47 -16.27 -3.09 5.89
C ARG A 47 -16.68 -2.77 4.46
N ILE A 48 -15.86 -2.00 3.73
CA ILE A 48 -16.09 -1.71 2.31
C ILE A 48 -15.48 -2.74 1.36
N GLY A 49 -15.08 -3.92 1.87
CA GLY A 49 -14.65 -5.07 1.07
C GLY A 49 -13.17 -5.12 0.74
N LYS A 50 -12.31 -4.41 1.50
CA LYS A 50 -10.84 -4.40 1.30
C LYS A 50 -10.11 -5.08 2.47
N PRO A 51 -10.10 -6.43 2.55
CA PRO A 51 -9.56 -7.16 3.70
C PRO A 51 -8.03 -7.27 3.74
N LYS A 52 -7.33 -6.85 2.68
CA LYS A 52 -5.89 -7.06 2.51
C LYS A 52 -5.15 -5.73 2.50
N ILE A 53 -4.92 -5.18 3.69
CA ILE A 53 -4.21 -3.91 3.89
C ILE A 53 -2.84 -4.20 4.51
N GLY A 54 -1.79 -3.60 3.95
CA GLY A 54 -0.44 -3.65 4.52
C GLY A 54 -0.13 -2.36 5.26
N VAL A 55 0.43 -2.46 6.47
CA VAL A 55 0.97 -1.30 7.23
C VAL A 55 2.40 -1.61 7.61
N PHE A 56 3.31 -0.69 7.30
CA PHE A 56 4.75 -0.90 7.45
C PHE A 56 5.42 0.35 8.03
N LYS A 57 6.51 0.13 8.75
CA LYS A 57 7.45 1.14 9.24
C LYS A 57 8.86 0.72 8.85
N ALA A 58 9.75 1.67 8.62
CA ALA A 58 11.16 1.35 8.39
C ALA A 58 11.78 0.71 9.65
N ILE A 59 12.66 -0.26 9.46
CA ILE A 59 13.45 -0.85 10.55
C ILE A 59 14.60 0.12 10.85
N GLN A 60 14.40 0.98 11.85
CA GLN A 60 15.40 1.93 12.32
C GLN A 60 15.29 2.11 13.85
N PRO A 61 16.32 2.62 14.53
CA PRO A 61 16.23 2.89 15.96
C PRO A 61 15.07 3.85 16.28
N ASP A 62 14.35 3.59 17.37
CA ASP A 62 13.19 4.39 17.82
C ASP A 62 13.56 5.79 18.33
N THR A 63 14.75 6.30 18.04
CA THR A 63 15.17 7.66 18.40
C THR A 63 14.52 8.72 17.50
N VAL A 64 14.03 8.33 16.32
CA VAL A 64 13.34 9.22 15.37
C VAL A 64 12.13 8.47 14.79
N PRO A 65 10.92 9.07 14.82
CA PRO A 65 9.76 8.47 14.19
C PRO A 65 10.00 8.29 12.69
N SER A 66 9.68 7.11 12.18
CA SER A 66 9.75 6.82 10.74
C SER A 66 8.41 7.10 10.09
N PRO A 67 8.38 7.39 8.78
CA PRO A 67 7.14 7.40 8.05
C PRO A 67 6.39 6.07 8.17
N ILE A 68 5.06 6.16 8.24
CA ILE A 68 4.17 4.99 8.23
C ILE A 68 3.64 4.80 6.80
N TYR A 69 3.83 3.60 6.26
CA TYR A 69 3.44 3.22 4.91
C TYR A 69 2.19 2.35 4.97
N VAL A 70 1.14 2.71 4.24
CA VAL A 70 -0.11 1.96 4.13
C VAL A 70 -0.35 1.59 2.67
N LEU A 71 -0.35 0.29 2.38
CA LEU A 71 -0.63 -0.25 1.06
C LEU A 71 -2.08 -0.72 0.97
N ILE A 72 -2.81 -0.15 0.01
CA ILE A 72 -4.22 -0.45 -0.23
C ILE A 72 -4.37 -0.95 -1.67
N PRO A 73 -4.80 -2.20 -1.90
CA PRO A 73 -5.14 -2.69 -3.24
C PRO A 73 -6.54 -2.24 -3.68
N PHE A 74 -6.66 -1.94 -4.96
CA PHE A 74 -7.88 -1.59 -5.66
C PHE A 74 -7.97 -2.38 -6.95
N THR A 75 -9.20 -2.75 -7.27
CA THR A 75 -9.50 -3.50 -8.49
C THR A 75 -9.67 -2.60 -9.71
N SER A 76 -9.80 -1.29 -9.51
CA SER A 76 -9.87 -0.26 -10.54
C SER A 76 -9.53 1.14 -9.98
N PHE A 77 -9.25 2.10 -10.85
CA PHE A 77 -9.13 3.52 -10.48
C PHE A 77 -10.46 4.10 -9.96
N ASP A 78 -11.58 3.62 -10.49
CA ASP A 78 -12.91 4.05 -10.04
C ASP A 78 -13.15 3.72 -8.56
N GLU A 79 -12.70 2.54 -8.12
CA GLU A 79 -12.79 2.16 -6.71
C GLU A 79 -11.92 3.05 -5.81
N LEU A 80 -10.78 3.52 -6.32
CA LEU A 80 -9.90 4.45 -5.63
C LEU A 80 -10.54 5.84 -5.52
N GLN A 81 -11.14 6.33 -6.59
CA GLN A 81 -11.81 7.64 -6.62
C GLN A 81 -12.95 7.74 -5.60
N HIS A 82 -13.72 6.66 -5.41
CA HIS A 82 -14.84 6.63 -4.47
C HIS A 82 -14.46 6.20 -3.04
N LEU A 83 -13.17 6.00 -2.74
CA LEU A 83 -12.75 5.52 -1.43
C LEU A 83 -13.12 6.51 -0.31
N GLU A 84 -12.80 7.78 -0.49
CA GLU A 84 -13.02 8.81 0.53
C GLU A 84 -14.51 8.98 0.84
N GLU A 85 -15.35 9.05 -0.19
CA GLU A 85 -16.81 9.11 -0.03
C GLU A 85 -17.33 7.94 0.80
N LYS A 86 -16.89 6.72 0.50
CA LYS A 86 -17.29 5.51 1.24
C LYS A 86 -16.84 5.54 2.70
N LEU A 87 -15.65 6.07 2.97
CA LEU A 87 -15.14 6.22 4.34
C LEU A 87 -15.95 7.27 5.11
N LEU A 88 -16.25 8.42 4.49
CA LEU A 88 -17.03 9.49 5.12
C LEU A 88 -18.49 9.10 5.36
N ALA A 89 -19.04 8.17 4.58
CA ALA A 89 -20.37 7.60 4.83
C ALA A 89 -20.41 6.59 6.00
N ASP A 90 -19.26 6.13 6.50
CA ASP A 90 -19.15 5.17 7.59
C ASP A 90 -19.14 5.86 8.96
N ASN A 91 -20.29 5.83 9.66
CA ASN A 91 -20.42 6.40 11.00
C ASN A 91 -19.42 5.82 12.03
N SER A 92 -19.02 4.55 11.88
CA SER A 92 -18.04 3.93 12.76
C SER A 92 -16.63 4.45 12.47
N PHE A 93 -16.30 4.69 11.20
CA PHE A 93 -15.06 5.37 10.81
C PHE A 93 -14.99 6.78 11.42
N LEU A 94 -16.03 7.59 11.25
CA LEU A 94 -16.09 8.95 11.80
C LEU A 94 -15.98 8.96 13.33
N LYS A 95 -16.67 8.04 14.00
CA LYS A 95 -16.68 7.96 15.46
C LYS A 95 -15.32 7.56 16.03
N HIS A 96 -14.72 6.48 15.53
CA HIS A 96 -13.46 5.97 16.07
C HIS A 96 -12.25 6.76 15.55
N GLY A 97 -12.38 7.41 14.38
CA GLY A 97 -11.34 8.25 13.80
C GLY A 97 -11.31 9.68 14.33
N ARG A 98 -12.19 10.03 15.26
CA ARG A 98 -12.43 11.43 15.65
C ARG A 98 -11.19 12.17 16.12
N ASP A 99 -10.34 11.55 16.94
CA ASP A 99 -9.09 12.17 17.39
C ASP A 99 -8.18 12.57 16.22
N TYR A 100 -8.18 11.76 15.17
CA TYR A 100 -7.41 12.02 13.96
C TYR A 100 -8.08 13.03 13.02
N LEU A 101 -9.39 12.86 12.78
CA LEU A 101 -10.16 13.63 11.79
C LEU A 101 -10.44 15.07 12.25
N ASP A 102 -10.69 15.26 13.55
CA ASP A 102 -11.07 16.55 14.14
C ASP A 102 -9.87 17.24 14.83
N ALA A 103 -8.63 16.83 14.52
CA ALA A 103 -7.44 17.35 15.17
C ALA A 103 -7.31 18.88 15.01
N ALA A 104 -6.92 19.56 16.09
CA ALA A 104 -6.71 21.00 16.06
C ALA A 104 -5.49 21.38 15.20
N HIS A 105 -5.55 22.56 14.57
CA HIS A 105 -4.50 23.03 13.65
C HIS A 105 -3.10 23.16 14.30
N ASP A 106 -3.05 23.40 15.61
CA ASP A 106 -1.84 23.56 16.43
C ASP A 106 -1.37 22.24 17.06
N ASN A 107 -2.12 21.15 16.86
CA ASN A 107 -1.78 19.80 17.27
C ASN A 107 -2.05 18.79 16.13
N PRO A 108 -1.36 18.92 14.98
CA PRO A 108 -1.59 18.09 13.80
C PRO A 108 -1.17 16.64 14.05
N THR A 109 -1.90 15.69 13.45
CA THR A 109 -1.68 14.24 13.60
C THR A 109 -0.55 13.71 12.72
N TYR A 110 -0.13 14.47 11.72
CA TYR A 110 0.98 14.19 10.81
C TYR A 110 1.49 15.50 10.21
N ASP A 111 2.69 15.49 9.63
CA ASP A 111 3.25 16.66 8.95
C ASP A 111 2.82 16.71 7.46
N ARG A 112 2.85 15.55 6.79
CA ARG A 112 2.43 15.40 5.38
C ARG A 112 1.89 14.01 5.12
N ILE A 113 0.87 13.93 4.26
CA ILE A 113 0.45 12.68 3.63
C ILE A 113 0.85 12.71 2.15
N GLU A 114 1.49 11.64 1.70
CA GLU A 114 1.69 11.37 0.28
C GLU A 114 0.83 10.18 -0.14
N SER A 115 0.31 10.22 -1.36
CA SER A 115 -0.40 9.10 -1.98
C SER A 115 0.22 8.81 -3.33
N ILE A 116 0.83 7.65 -3.45
CA ILE A 116 1.44 7.18 -4.69
C ILE A 116 0.55 6.12 -5.28
N ILE A 117 0.13 6.32 -6.53
CA ILE A 117 -0.70 5.36 -7.26
C ILE A 117 0.19 4.49 -8.15
N ILE A 118 0.02 3.18 -8.04
CA ILE A 118 0.93 2.19 -8.60
C ILE A 118 0.13 1.13 -9.34
N SER A 119 0.46 0.88 -10.61
CA SER A 119 -0.13 -0.21 -11.38
C SER A 119 0.53 -1.55 -11.07
N ALA A 120 -0.23 -2.63 -10.91
CA ALA A 120 0.33 -3.97 -10.79
C ALA A 120 1.08 -4.44 -12.07
N PHE A 121 2.01 -5.37 -11.90
CA PHE A 121 2.63 -6.08 -13.02
C PHE A 121 1.62 -7.01 -13.68
N GLU A 122 1.69 -7.18 -15.00
CA GLU A 122 0.79 -8.08 -15.74
C GLU A 122 0.93 -9.54 -15.27
N GLY A 123 2.15 -9.98 -14.95
CA GLY A 123 2.42 -11.31 -14.41
C GLY A 123 2.07 -11.48 -12.92
N MET A 124 1.69 -10.40 -12.22
CA MET A 124 1.34 -10.42 -10.80
C MET A 124 0.27 -9.36 -10.50
N PRO A 125 -0.96 -9.55 -10.99
CA PRO A 125 -2.01 -8.56 -10.86
C PRO A 125 -2.50 -8.44 -9.42
N ASP A 126 -2.47 -9.51 -8.63
CA ASP A 126 -2.93 -9.50 -7.24
C ASP A 126 -1.76 -9.42 -6.26
N PRO A 127 -1.91 -8.70 -5.13
CA PRO A 127 -0.88 -8.66 -4.12
C PRO A 127 -0.71 -10.06 -3.51
N HIS A 128 0.50 -10.59 -3.62
CA HIS A 128 0.88 -11.80 -2.90
C HIS A 128 1.27 -11.41 -1.49
N PHE A 129 0.47 -11.85 -0.53
CA PHE A 129 0.81 -11.80 0.88
C PHE A 129 1.39 -13.17 1.25
N PRO A 130 2.72 -13.30 1.40
CA PRO A 130 3.32 -14.57 1.75
C PRO A 130 2.78 -15.08 3.09
N VAL A 131 2.47 -16.37 3.15
CA VAL A 131 2.09 -17.05 4.39
C VAL A 131 3.39 -17.46 5.08
N HIS A 132 3.95 -16.56 5.88
CA HIS A 132 5.08 -16.90 6.73
C HIS A 132 4.58 -17.59 8.02
N GLY A 133 5.34 -18.57 8.49
CA GLY A 133 5.19 -19.08 9.85
C GLY A 133 5.92 -18.17 10.85
N GLY A 134 5.44 -18.11 12.10
CA GLY A 134 6.01 -17.28 13.15
C GLY A 134 5.20 -16.00 13.45
N PRO A 135 5.65 -15.20 14.43
CA PRO A 135 4.99 -13.93 14.79
C PRO A 135 5.09 -12.89 13.67
N LYS A 136 3.98 -12.20 13.36
CA LYS A 136 3.96 -11.11 12.36
C LYS A 136 4.99 -10.01 12.62
N ALA A 137 5.36 -9.79 13.88
CA ALA A 137 6.35 -8.81 14.28
C ALA A 137 7.76 -9.09 13.72
N ASP A 138 8.05 -10.35 13.40
CA ASP A 138 9.34 -10.77 12.88
C ASP A 138 9.38 -10.74 11.34
N HIS A 139 8.26 -10.45 10.68
CA HIS A 139 8.18 -10.44 9.22
C HIS A 139 8.80 -9.14 8.68
N VAL A 140 9.81 -9.28 7.83
CA VAL A 140 10.46 -8.16 7.13
C VAL A 140 10.04 -8.16 5.68
N TYR A 141 9.65 -6.98 5.18
CA TYR A 141 9.24 -6.79 3.79
C TYR A 141 10.12 -5.73 3.14
N GLU A 142 10.35 -5.88 1.83
CA GLU A 142 11.12 -4.93 1.03
C GLU A 142 10.21 -4.25 -0.01
N LEU A 143 10.18 -2.92 0.00
CA LEU A 143 9.59 -2.13 -1.08
C LEU A 143 10.68 -1.79 -2.10
N ARG A 144 10.58 -2.35 -3.31
CA ARG A 144 11.57 -2.12 -4.38
C ARG A 144 11.12 -1.03 -5.34
N SER A 145 11.95 0.01 -5.50
CA SER A 145 11.81 1.03 -6.54
C SER A 145 12.72 0.70 -7.72
N TYR A 146 12.17 0.65 -8.94
CA TYR A 146 12.97 0.39 -10.15
C TYR A 146 12.97 1.60 -11.05
N GLU A 147 14.15 2.24 -11.13
CA GLU A 147 14.37 3.41 -11.97
C GLU A 147 15.15 3.03 -13.23
N GLY A 148 15.00 3.85 -14.28
CA GLY A 148 15.74 3.72 -15.53
C GLY A 148 16.12 5.10 -16.06
N PRO A 149 17.29 5.26 -16.68
CA PRO A 149 17.78 6.56 -17.15
C PRO A 149 16.93 7.14 -18.30
N THR A 150 16.15 6.30 -18.97
CA THR A 150 15.10 6.72 -19.89
C THR A 150 13.92 5.76 -19.78
N GLU A 151 12.74 6.20 -20.22
CA GLU A 151 11.56 5.34 -20.28
C GLU A 151 11.77 4.08 -21.11
N ARG A 152 12.62 4.15 -22.16
CA ARG A 152 12.94 2.99 -23.00
C ARG A 152 13.70 1.93 -22.20
N TYR A 153 14.72 2.34 -21.44
CA TYR A 153 15.47 1.41 -20.58
C TYR A 153 14.61 0.87 -19.44
N TYR A 154 13.73 1.71 -18.87
CA TYR A 154 12.73 1.27 -17.91
C TYR A 154 11.80 0.19 -18.50
N ARG A 155 11.22 0.43 -19.68
CA ARG A 155 10.36 -0.57 -20.35
C ARG A 155 11.08 -1.87 -20.67
N GLN A 156 12.35 -1.80 -21.08
CA GLN A 156 13.18 -3.00 -21.30
C GLN A 156 13.39 -3.78 -20.00
N LYS A 157 13.69 -3.09 -18.89
CA LYS A 157 13.81 -3.70 -17.56
C LYS A 157 12.51 -4.38 -17.14
N VAL A 158 11.36 -3.70 -17.26
CA VAL A 158 10.03 -4.27 -16.97
C VAL A 158 9.75 -5.51 -17.84
N LYS A 159 10.09 -5.45 -19.13
CA LYS A 159 9.96 -6.59 -20.04
C LYS A 159 10.80 -7.79 -19.58
N MET A 160 12.03 -7.57 -19.14
CA MET A 160 12.88 -8.64 -18.59
C MET A 160 12.28 -9.27 -17.33
N PHE A 161 11.67 -8.49 -16.43
CA PHE A 161 10.99 -9.03 -15.25
C PHE A 161 9.78 -9.89 -15.60
N ASN A 162 8.96 -9.46 -16.56
CA ASN A 162 7.77 -10.21 -16.98
C ASN A 162 8.12 -11.48 -17.77
N ASP A 163 9.09 -11.40 -18.68
CA ASP A 163 9.41 -12.50 -19.61
C ASP A 163 10.45 -13.48 -19.05
N GLY A 164 11.26 -13.04 -18.08
CA GLY A 164 12.40 -13.79 -17.54
C GLY A 164 12.07 -14.76 -16.40
N ASP A 165 10.79 -14.99 -16.09
CA ASP A 165 10.32 -15.81 -14.96
C ASP A 165 10.87 -15.38 -13.58
N GLU A 166 11.41 -14.15 -13.50
CA GLU A 166 11.96 -13.58 -12.26
C GLU A 166 10.87 -13.43 -11.19
N ILE A 167 9.63 -13.17 -11.59
CA ILE A 167 8.47 -13.10 -10.68
C ILE A 167 8.38 -14.39 -9.83
N SER A 168 8.54 -15.56 -10.44
CA SER A 168 8.46 -16.86 -9.76
C SER A 168 9.55 -17.08 -8.70
N LEU A 169 10.72 -16.46 -8.89
CA LEU A 169 11.83 -16.52 -7.93
C LEU A 169 11.55 -15.71 -6.65
N PHE A 170 10.71 -14.68 -6.72
CA PHE A 170 10.52 -13.74 -5.62
C PHE A 170 9.20 -13.87 -4.86
N ILE A 171 8.28 -14.73 -5.31
CA ILE A 171 6.99 -15.01 -4.62
C ILE A 171 7.20 -15.48 -3.16
N LYS A 172 8.36 -16.03 -2.81
CA LYS A 172 8.60 -16.61 -1.48
C LYS A 172 8.73 -15.57 -0.36
N ASP A 173 9.34 -14.41 -0.63
CA ASP A 173 9.84 -13.54 0.44
C ASP A 173 9.53 -12.04 0.26
N VAL A 174 8.99 -11.60 -0.88
CA VAL A 174 8.87 -10.17 -1.20
C VAL A 174 7.51 -9.81 -1.82
N MET A 175 6.88 -8.76 -1.31
CA MET A 175 5.68 -8.16 -1.91
C MET A 175 6.11 -7.20 -3.04
N TYR A 176 5.80 -7.56 -4.29
CA TYR A 176 6.17 -6.77 -5.47
C TYR A 176 5.12 -5.71 -5.78
N ILE A 177 5.57 -4.45 -5.81
CA ILE A 177 4.74 -3.30 -6.21
C ILE A 177 5.56 -2.49 -7.21
N ARG A 178 5.00 -2.23 -8.40
CA ARG A 178 5.71 -1.56 -9.51
C ARG A 178 5.82 -0.06 -9.27
N LEU A 179 6.78 0.40 -8.49
CA LEU A 179 7.00 1.83 -8.33
C LEU A 179 7.80 2.38 -9.53
N GLY A 180 7.14 3.08 -10.44
CA GLY A 180 7.77 3.83 -11.53
C GLY A 180 7.72 5.33 -11.21
N ILE A 181 8.71 5.83 -10.48
CA ILE A 181 8.85 7.28 -10.27
C ILE A 181 9.86 7.78 -11.32
N LEU A 182 9.39 8.68 -12.19
CA LEU A 182 10.23 9.38 -13.16
C LEU A 182 10.29 10.85 -12.71
N PHE A 183 11.44 11.31 -12.23
CA PHE A 183 11.69 12.74 -12.05
C PHE A 183 12.56 13.24 -13.20
N PRO A 184 11.99 13.88 -14.24
CA PRO A 184 12.78 14.79 -15.05
C PRO A 184 12.99 16.09 -14.25
N ALA A 185 14.24 16.50 -14.08
CA ALA A 185 14.54 17.86 -13.69
C ALA A 185 14.11 18.80 -14.82
N ILE A 186 13.15 19.69 -14.55
CA ILE A 186 12.77 20.76 -15.48
C ILE A 186 12.51 22.03 -14.66
N THR A 187 13.51 22.92 -14.76
CA THR A 187 13.51 24.39 -14.52
C THR A 187 12.74 24.95 -13.34
#